data_AF-A0A0G4EQI9-F1
#
_entry.id   AF-A0A0G4EQI9-F1
#
_cell.length_a   1.000
_cell.length_b   1.000
_cell.length_c   1.000
_cell.angle_alpha   90.00
_cell.angle_beta   90.00
_cell.angle_gamma   90.00
#
_symmetry.space_group_name_H-M   'P 1'
#
loop_
_entity.id
_entity.type
_entity.pdbx_description
1 polymer ?
#
loop_
_entity_poly.entity_id
_entity_poly.type
_entity_poly.pdbx_seq_one_letter_code
_entity_poly.pdbx_strand_id
1 'polypeptide(L)' 'MTSTSFEAEVFSTLGQRSEWESTKQWQKRLRFLQAAIKEIREKDRLAVLSATFYNVKYLDCQYDAGIMTDIRRFDPDSA' A
#
# COMPACT_ATOMS: atom_id res chain seq x y z
N MET A 1 -11.91 16.27 -13.20
CA MET A 1 -12.90 15.43 -12.49
C MET A 1 -12.65 13.95 -12.80
N THR A 2 -11.56 13.37 -12.29
CA THR A 2 -11.16 11.97 -12.61
C THR A 2 -10.58 11.18 -11.43
N SER A 3 -10.37 11.81 -10.26
CA SER A 3 -9.71 11.14 -9.10
C SER A 3 -10.56 10.03 -8.48
N THR A 4 -11.89 10.21 -8.43
CA THR A 4 -12.79 9.27 -7.75
C THR A 4 -12.89 7.91 -8.47
N SER A 5 -12.80 7.90 -9.81
CA SER A 5 -12.90 6.65 -10.59
C SER A 5 -11.67 5.76 -10.40
N PHE A 6 -10.48 6.36 -10.40
CA PHE A 6 -9.23 5.62 -10.21
C PHE A 6 -9.13 5.07 -8.78
N GLU A 7 -9.48 5.89 -7.78
CA GLU A 7 -9.50 5.45 -6.38
C GLU A 7 -10.47 4.29 -6.17
N ALA A 8 -11.68 4.38 -6.72
CA ALA A 8 -12.65 3.29 -6.64
C ALA A 8 -12.14 1.99 -7.28
N GLU A 9 -11.46 2.08 -8.43
CA GLU A 9 -10.86 0.93 -9.10
C GLU A 9 -9.73 0.30 -8.29
N VAL A 10 -8.85 1.12 -7.71
CA VAL A 10 -7.76 0.65 -6.87
C VAL A 10 -8.31 -0.03 -5.61
N PHE A 11 -9.29 0.56 -4.93
CA PHE A 11 -9.83 -0.04 -3.71
C PHE A 11 -10.69 -1.27 -3.97
N SER A 12 -11.38 -1.36 -5.10
CA SER A 12 -12.12 -2.58 -5.45
C SER A 12 -11.20 -3.77 -5.66
N THR A 13 -9.96 -3.53 -6.14
CA THR A 13 -8.98 -4.57 -6.46
C THR A 13 -7.95 -4.82 -5.36
N LEU A 14 -7.23 -3.78 -4.95
CA LEU A 14 -6.12 -3.86 -3.99
C LEU A 14 -6.56 -3.66 -2.53
N GLY A 15 -7.76 -3.12 -2.31
CA GLY A 15 -8.29 -2.87 -0.97
C GLY A 15 -8.83 -4.10 -0.25
N GLN A 16 -8.97 -5.23 -0.96
CA GLN A 16 -9.49 -6.47 -0.38
C GLN A 16 -8.50 -7.08 0.60
N ARG A 17 -9.02 -7.70 1.67
CA ARG A 17 -8.21 -8.42 2.65
C ARG A 17 -7.82 -9.79 2.11
N SER A 18 -6.54 -10.14 2.20
CA SER A 18 -6.09 -11.51 1.91
C SER A 18 -6.34 -12.44 3.10
N GLU A 19 -6.51 -13.74 2.85
CA GLU A 19 -6.84 -14.72 3.89
C GLU A 19 -5.77 -14.84 4.98
N TRP A 20 -4.50 -14.64 4.60
CA TRP A 20 -3.35 -14.65 5.50
C TRP A 20 -3.17 -13.34 6.28
N GLU A 21 -3.94 -12.28 6.00
CA GLU A 21 -3.90 -11.04 6.77
C GLU A 21 -4.87 -11.08 7.95
N SER A 22 -4.34 -10.80 9.14
CA SER A 22 -5.20 -10.37 10.24
C SER A 22 -5.90 -9.04 9.90
N THR A 23 -7.04 -8.78 10.55
CA THR A 23 -7.77 -7.51 10.38
C THR A 23 -6.91 -6.29 10.65
N LYS A 24 -6.02 -6.35 11.65
CA LYS A 24 -5.12 -5.23 11.98
C LYS A 24 -4.08 -4.98 10.89
N GLN A 25 -3.48 -6.05 10.36
CA GLN A 25 -2.50 -5.94 9.27
C GLN A 25 -3.14 -5.36 8.01
N TRP A 26 -4.32 -5.89 7.63
CA TRP A 26 -5.08 -5.40 6.50
C TRP A 26 -5.44 -3.92 6.61
N GLN A 27 -5.96 -3.48 7.77
CA GLN A 27 -6.29 -2.07 7.99
C GLN A 27 -5.07 -1.15 7.85
N LYS A 28 -3.89 -1.60 8.33
CA LYS A 28 -2.65 -0.84 8.15
C LYS A 28 -2.22 -0.77 6.68
N ARG A 29 -2.27 -1.88 5.95
CA ARG A 29 -1.99 -1.90 4.50
C ARG A 29 -2.98 -1.02 3.73
N LEU A 30 -4.25 -0.99 4.13
CA LEU A 30 -5.26 -0.13 3.51
C LEU A 30 -4.95 1.36 3.74
N ARG A 31 -4.51 1.75 4.95
CA ARG A 31 -4.07 3.12 5.24
C ARG A 31 -2.83 3.51 4.45
N PHE A 32 -1.88 2.60 4.31
CA PHE A 32 -0.73 2.78 3.41
C PHE A 32 -1.18 3.05 1.97
N LEU A 33 -2.09 2.24 1.43
CA LEU A 33 -2.62 2.42 0.08
C LEU A 33 -3.38 3.75 -0.08
N GLN A 34 -4.13 4.18 0.94
CA GLN A 34 -4.81 5.49 0.98
C GLN A 34 -3.84 6.68 1.00
N ALA A 35 -2.65 6.53 1.57
CA ALA A 35 -1.61 7.54 1.50
C ALA A 35 -0.97 7.56 0.10
N ALA A 36 -0.53 6.40 -0.39
CA ALA A 36 0.17 6.26 -1.65
C ALA A 36 -0.68 6.70 -2.86
N ILE A 37 -1.99 6.38 -2.86
CA ILE A 37 -2.89 6.74 -3.95
C ILE A 37 -3.11 8.24 -4.11
N LYS A 38 -2.76 9.07 -3.12
CA LYS A 38 -2.85 10.53 -3.27
C LYS A 38 -1.82 11.05 -4.27
N GLU A 39 -0.69 10.36 -4.39
CA GLU A 39 0.48 10.81 -5.16
C GLU A 39 0.80 9.91 -6.36
N ILE A 40 0.48 8.62 -6.29
CA ILE A 40 0.76 7.65 -7.35
C ILE A 40 -0.51 7.41 -8.18
N ARG A 41 -0.40 7.49 -9.51
CA ARG A 41 -1.51 7.24 -10.46
C ARG A 41 -1.31 5.98 -11.31
N GLU A 42 -0.31 5.17 -10.96
CA GLU A 42 0.00 3.90 -11.60
C GLU A 42 -0.49 2.74 -10.71
N LYS A 43 -1.53 2.04 -11.15
CA LYS A 43 -2.15 0.95 -10.39
C LYS A 43 -1.17 -0.19 -10.08
N ASP A 44 -0.35 -0.58 -11.06
CA ASP A 44 0.61 -1.67 -10.88
C ASP A 44 1.69 -1.30 -9.85
N ARG A 45 2.13 -0.04 -9.85
CA ARG A 45 3.05 0.48 -8.84
C ARG A 45 2.43 0.47 -7.45
N LEU A 46 1.15 0.84 -7.32
CA LEU A 46 0.42 0.76 -6.05
C LEU A 46 0.27 -0.69 -5.57
N ALA A 47 0.05 -1.64 -6.47
CA ALA A 47 -0.02 -3.07 -6.14
C ALA A 47 1.30 -3.57 -5.56
N VAL A 48 2.41 -3.26 -6.24
CA VAL A 48 3.77 -3.61 -5.78
C VAL A 48 4.06 -2.99 -4.41
N LEU A 49 3.86 -1.68 -4.25
CA LEU A 49 4.15 -1.00 -2.99
C LEU A 49 3.27 -1.51 -1.83
N SER A 50 2.00 -1.81 -2.07
CA SER A 50 1.08 -2.38 -1.07
C SER A 50 1.53 -3.75 -0.57
N ALA A 51 1.97 -4.63 -1.48
CA ALA A 51 2.53 -5.93 -1.12
C ALA A 51 3.89 -5.81 -0.43
N THR A 52 4.78 -4.96 -0.95
CA THR A 52 6.10 -4.72 -0.36
C THR A 52 6.01 -4.11 1.03
N PHE A 53 5.07 -3.20 1.27
CA PHE A 53 4.78 -2.67 2.61
C PHE A 53 4.47 -3.81 3.60
N TYR A 54 3.60 -4.74 3.21
CA TYR A 54 3.28 -5.89 4.06
C TYR A 54 4.53 -6.73 4.35
N ASN A 55 5.30 -7.06 3.30
CA ASN A 55 6.50 -7.88 3.43
C ASN A 55 7.55 -7.24 4.34
N VAL A 56 7.78 -5.94 4.20
CA VAL A 56 8.70 -5.18 5.07
C VAL A 56 8.18 -5.16 6.51
N LYS A 57 6.90 -4.83 6.71
CA LYS A 57 6.34 -4.58 8.05
C LYS A 57 6.13 -5.86 8.88
N TYR A 58 5.78 -6.97 8.23
CA TYR A 58 5.32 -8.18 8.92
C TYR A 58 6.13 -9.43 8.61
N LEU A 59 6.92 -9.43 7.53
CA LEU A 59 7.77 -10.56 7.15
C LEU A 59 9.27 -10.22 7.20
N ASP A 60 9.62 -9.02 7.71
CA ASP A 60 10.99 -8.53 7.88
C ASP A 60 11.84 -8.57 6.59
N CYS A 61 11.18 -8.45 5.44
CA CYS A 61 11.86 -8.43 4.14
C CYS A 61 12.56 -7.08 3.90
N GLN A 62 13.69 -7.11 3.22
CA GLN A 62 14.43 -5.92 2.78
C GLN A 62 14.43 -5.84 1.26
N TYR A 63 14.33 -4.63 0.73
CA TYR A 63 14.32 -4.32 -0.69
C TYR A 63 15.32 -3.20 -0.98
N ASP A 64 15.50 -2.87 -2.27
CA ASP A 64 16.38 -1.78 -2.68
C ASP A 64 16.00 -0.44 -2.04
N ALA A 65 17.01 0.42 -1.85
CA ALA A 65 16.87 1.68 -1.13
C ALA A 65 15.74 2.58 -1.64
N GLY A 66 15.50 2.62 -2.96
CA GLY A 66 14.42 3.41 -3.56
C GLY A 66 13.03 2.92 -3.10
N ILE A 67 12.82 1.61 -3.08
CA ILE A 67 11.58 1.01 -2.59
C ILE A 67 11.43 1.24 -1.09
N MET A 68 12.51 1.08 -0.31
CA MET A 68 12.47 1.32 1.14
C MET A 68 12.13 2.78 1.47
N THR A 69 12.58 3.75 0.66
CA THR A 69 12.19 5.16 0.79
C THR A 69 10.71 5.36 0.50
N ASP A 70 10.18 4.78 -0.58
CA ASP A 70 8.75 4.85 -0.90
C ASP A 70 7.89 4.22 0.22
N ILE A 71 8.32 3.07 0.77
CA ILE A 71 7.64 2.42 1.90
C ILE A 71 7.58 3.34 3.11
N ARG A 72 8.71 3.94 3.51
CA ARG A 72 8.75 4.86 4.67
C ARG A 72 7.91 6.11 4.46
N ARG A 73 7.91 6.66 3.24
CA ARG A 73 7.15 7.87 2.89
C ARG A 73 5.65 7.71 3.13
N PHE A 74 5.10 6.53 2.85
CA PHE A 74 3.66 6.28 2.93
C PHE A 74 3.25 5.41 4.13
N ASP A 75 4.20 4.94 4.96
CA ASP A 75 3.91 4.15 6.16
C ASP A 75 3.14 5.03 7.18
N PRO A 76 1.90 4.66 7.54
CA PRO A 76 1.10 5.41 8.50
C PRO A 76 1.70 5.48 9.91
N ASP A 77 2.68 4.63 10.22
CA ASP A 77 3.38 4.63 11.52
C ASP A 77 4.74 5.38 11.47
N SER A 78 5.18 5.90 10.32
CA SER A 78 6.51 6.55 10.17
C SER A 78 6.53 8.05 10.58
N ALA A 79 5.71 8.44 11.55
CA ALA A 79 5.69 9.79 12.13
C ALA A 79 6.71 9.96 13.25
#